data_AF-A0A066XPU2-F1
#
_entry.id   AF-A0A066XPU2-F1
#
_cell.length_a   1.000
_cell.length_b   1.000
_cell.length_c   1.000
_cell.angle_alpha   90.00
_cell.angle_beta   90.00
_cell.angle_gamma   90.00
#
_symmetry.space_group_name_H-M   'P 1'
#
loop_
_entity.id
_entity.type
_entity.pdbx_description
1 polymer ?
#
loop_
_entity_poly.entity_id
_entity_poly.type
_entity_poly.pdbx_seq_one_letter_code
_entity_poly.pdbx_strand_id
1 'polypeptide(L)'
;MPIPLGVAGRLVIYSKSYFIPMATTEGVLVASASRGAKAINIGGSAVTLLTSDGMTRGPCVGSKTLERASLAKAWLDSKQGQAAKTDAFNSTSRFDSLEAMDSVLAGTNNLYIQF
;
A
#
# COMPACT_ATOMS: atom_id res chain seq x y z
N MET A 1 -2.18 -25.29 7.74
CA MET A 1 -3.47 -25.28 8.45
C MET A 1 -4.58 -24.96 7.46
N PRO A 2 -5.65 -25.75 7.34
CA PRO A 2 -6.81 -25.41 6.52
C PRO A 2 -7.63 -24.28 7.18
N ILE A 3 -8.06 -23.30 6.38
CA ILE A 3 -8.95 -22.20 6.82
C ILE A 3 -10.27 -22.33 6.04
N PRO A 4 -11.45 -22.27 6.71
CA PRO A 4 -12.73 -22.30 6.02
C PRO A 4 -12.85 -21.17 4.99
N LEU A 5 -13.32 -21.52 3.79
CA LEU A 5 -13.54 -20.59 2.69
C LEU A 5 -15.04 -20.46 2.42
N GLY A 6 -15.59 -19.27 2.65
CA GLY A 6 -16.95 -18.92 2.25
C GLY A 6 -16.96 -18.05 0.98
N VAL A 7 -18.15 -17.88 0.41
CA VAL A 7 -18.37 -17.00 -0.74
C VAL A 7 -19.47 -16.02 -0.41
N ALA A 8 -19.17 -14.72 -0.51
CA ALA A 8 -20.15 -13.66 -0.35
C ALA A 8 -20.65 -13.13 -1.70
N GLY A 9 -21.93 -12.75 -1.75
CA GLY A 9 -22.50 -11.97 -2.85
C GLY A 9 -23.61 -12.67 -3.65
N ARG A 10 -23.88 -12.24 -4.88
CA ARG A 10 -23.02 -11.39 -5.74
C ARG A 10 -22.99 -9.91 -5.35
N LEU A 11 -21.87 -9.21 -5.55
CA LEU A 11 -21.76 -7.75 -5.48
C LEU A 11 -21.64 -7.19 -6.91
N VAL A 12 -22.50 -6.22 -7.26
CA VAL A 12 -22.49 -5.57 -8.57
C VAL A 12 -21.68 -4.28 -8.49
N ILE A 13 -20.59 -4.20 -9.26
CA ILE A 13 -19.72 -3.03 -9.40
C ILE A 13 -19.65 -2.68 -10.89
N TYR A 14 -20.03 -1.46 -11.28
CA TYR A 14 -20.07 -1.04 -12.70
C TYR A 14 -20.80 -2.05 -13.60
N SER A 15 -21.97 -2.52 -13.17
CA SER A 15 -22.78 -3.54 -13.87
C SER A 15 -22.11 -4.92 -14.05
N LYS A 16 -20.90 -5.12 -13.50
CA LYS A 16 -20.24 -6.43 -13.44
C LYS A 16 -20.49 -7.05 -12.07
N SER A 17 -20.78 -8.34 -12.08
CA SER A 17 -21.21 -9.03 -10.89
C SER A 17 -20.14 -10.00 -10.40
N TYR A 18 -19.72 -9.88 -9.14
CA TYR A 18 -18.61 -10.63 -8.56
C TYR A 18 -19.05 -11.48 -7.38
N PHE A 19 -18.50 -12.69 -7.28
CA PHE A 19 -18.51 -13.48 -6.05
C PHE A 19 -17.21 -13.19 -5.30
N ILE A 20 -17.32 -12.92 -4.00
CA ILE A 20 -16.18 -12.54 -3.16
C ILE A 20 -15.78 -13.76 -2.32
N PRO A 21 -14.64 -14.41 -2.61
CA PRO A 21 -14.11 -15.46 -1.74
C PRO A 21 -13.60 -14.86 -0.44
N MET A 22 -13.99 -15.44 0.70
CA MET A 22 -13.64 -14.97 2.04
C MET A 22 -13.12 -16.14 2.88
N ALA A 23 -11.83 -16.14 3.19
CA ALA A 23 -11.23 -17.12 4.10
C ALA A 23 -11.29 -16.59 5.53
N THR A 24 -12.09 -17.21 6.39
CA THR A 24 -12.30 -16.75 7.77
C THR A 24 -12.81 -17.87 8.67
N THR A 25 -12.48 -17.81 9.95
CA THR A 25 -13.09 -18.63 11.00
C THR A 25 -14.15 -17.85 11.81
N GLU A 26 -14.32 -16.56 11.53
CA GLU A 26 -15.31 -15.72 12.20
C GLU A 26 -16.72 -16.06 11.73
N GLY A 27 -17.58 -16.47 12.67
CA GLY A 27 -18.97 -16.77 12.40
C GLY A 27 -19.73 -15.54 11.88
N VAL A 28 -20.72 -15.76 11.02
CA VAL A 28 -21.62 -14.72 10.46
C VAL A 28 -20.93 -13.69 9.53
N LEU A 29 -19.60 -13.55 9.52
CA LEU A 29 -18.89 -12.56 8.69
C LEU A 29 -19.28 -12.66 7.19
N VAL A 30 -19.23 -13.87 6.63
CA VAL A 30 -19.58 -14.12 5.21
C VAL A 30 -21.06 -13.86 4.93
N ALA A 31 -21.94 -14.23 5.86
CA ALA A 31 -23.38 -14.00 5.73
C ALA A 31 -23.72 -12.50 5.81
N SER A 32 -23.06 -11.76 6.71
CA SER A 32 -23.19 -10.31 6.85
C SER A 32 -22.72 -9.58 5.59
N ALA A 33 -21.56 -9.95 5.05
CA ALA A 33 -21.05 -9.42 3.78
C ALA A 33 -22.01 -9.71 2.61
N SER A 34 -22.58 -10.91 2.56
CA SER A 34 -23.59 -11.28 1.54
C SER A 34 -24.86 -10.44 1.64
N ARG A 35 -25.33 -10.17 2.86
CA ARG A 35 -26.48 -9.28 3.10
C ARG A 35 -26.18 -7.85 2.65
N GLY A 36 -24.99 -7.33 2.94
CA GLY A 36 -24.55 -6.00 2.49
C GLY A 36 -24.50 -5.91 0.96
N ALA A 37 -23.92 -6.91 0.29
CA ALA A 37 -23.90 -6.99 -1.17
C ALA A 37 -25.32 -7.00 -1.78
N LYS A 38 -26.26 -7.72 -1.15
CA LYS A 38 -27.67 -7.71 -1.58
C LYS A 38 -28.30 -6.32 -1.48
N ALA A 39 -28.06 -5.60 -0.38
CA ALA A 39 -28.57 -4.24 -0.19
C ALA A 39 -28.01 -3.25 -1.23
N ILE A 40 -26.70 -3.32 -1.50
CA ILE A 40 -26.04 -2.47 -2.53
C ILE A 40 -26.64 -2.73 -3.91
N ASN A 41 -26.88 -4.00 -4.26
CA ASN A 41 -27.45 -4.33 -5.57
C ASN A 41 -28.90 -3.86 -5.71
N ILE A 42 -29.70 -3.89 -4.64
CA ILE A 42 -31.05 -3.32 -4.65
C ILE A 42 -30.99 -1.81 -4.89
N GLY A 43 -29.95 -1.14 -4.36
CA GLY A 43 -29.66 0.27 -4.63
C GLY A 43 -29.11 0.57 -6.03
N GLY A 44 -29.01 -0.42 -6.92
CA GLY A 44 -28.52 -0.27 -8.29
C GLY A 44 -27.17 -0.97 -8.51
N SER A 45 -26.09 -0.36 -8.06
CA SER A 45 -24.73 -0.95 -8.07
C SER A 45 -23.74 -0.08 -7.32
N ALA A 46 -22.57 -0.62 -6.99
CA ALA A 46 -21.45 0.17 -6.49
C ALA A 46 -20.64 0.83 -7.62
N VAL A 47 -20.13 2.02 -7.33
CA VAL A 47 -19.20 2.79 -8.15
C VAL A 47 -17.90 2.97 -7.34
N THR A 48 -16.76 2.63 -7.92
CA THR A 48 -15.45 2.65 -7.23
C THR A 48 -14.38 3.27 -8.11
N LEU A 49 -13.55 4.17 -7.57
CA LEU A 49 -12.47 4.81 -8.32
C LEU A 49 -11.13 4.58 -7.60
N LEU A 50 -10.09 4.23 -8.36
CA LEU A 50 -8.73 4.11 -7.85
C LEU A 50 -8.09 5.50 -7.85
N THR A 51 -7.75 6.01 -6.67
CA THR A 51 -7.20 7.35 -6.51
C THR A 51 -5.67 7.40 -6.55
N SER A 52 -5.00 6.33 -6.12
CA SER A 52 -3.54 6.18 -6.11
C SER A 52 -3.20 4.69 -6.08
N ASP A 53 -2.11 4.30 -6.74
CA ASP A 53 -1.58 2.94 -6.75
C ASP A 53 -0.07 3.00 -6.56
N GLY A 54 0.40 2.59 -5.38
CA GLY A 54 1.80 2.66 -5.01
C GLY A 54 2.04 1.90 -3.72
N MET A 55 3.01 0.98 -3.74
CA MET A 55 3.45 0.27 -2.55
C MET A 55 4.65 1.00 -1.95
N THR A 56 4.66 1.16 -0.63
CA THR A 56 5.73 1.89 0.06
C THR A 56 6.61 0.95 0.86
N ARG A 57 7.89 1.32 1.02
CA ARG A 57 8.78 0.70 2.02
C ARG A 57 9.47 1.76 2.83
N GLY A 58 9.44 1.59 4.16
CA GLY A 58 9.91 2.58 5.13
C GLY A 58 11.11 2.12 5.97
N PRO A 59 12.32 1.87 5.41
CA PRO A 59 13.47 1.52 6.25
C PRO A 59 13.89 2.65 7.20
N CYS A 60 14.45 2.24 8.35
CA CYS A 60 15.09 3.12 9.31
C CYS A 60 16.61 2.91 9.26
N VAL A 61 17.36 3.98 9.02
CA VAL A 61 18.82 3.96 8.93
C VAL A 61 19.41 4.80 10.06
N GLY A 62 20.19 4.16 10.93
CA GLY A 62 20.93 4.83 12.01
C GLY A 62 22.27 5.40 11.54
N SER A 63 22.56 6.64 11.92
CA SER A 63 23.85 7.30 11.71
C SER A 63 24.67 7.36 13.00
N LYS A 64 25.98 7.57 12.89
CA LYS A 64 26.85 7.72 14.07
C LYS A 64 26.63 9.05 14.80
N THR A 65 26.27 10.10 14.08
CA THR A 65 26.06 11.46 14.62
C THR A 65 24.85 12.12 13.95
N LEU A 66 24.26 13.10 14.64
CA LEU A 66 23.17 13.92 14.11
C LEU A 66 23.59 14.67 12.85
N GLU A 67 24.82 15.20 12.82
CA GLU A 67 25.38 15.88 11.65
C GLU A 67 25.44 14.95 10.43
N ARG A 68 25.82 13.67 10.62
CA ARG A 68 25.85 12.72 9.51
C ARG A 68 24.44 12.41 9.01
N ALA A 69 23.48 12.33 9.92
CA ALA A 69 22.07 12.09 9.61
C ALA A 69 21.47 13.28 8.84
N SER A 70 21.78 14.52 9.24
CA SER A 70 21.33 15.73 8.54
C SER A 70 21.93 15.87 7.15
N LEU A 71 23.22 15.58 6.99
CA LEU A 71 23.88 15.53 5.67
C LEU A 71 23.28 14.45 4.79
N ALA A 72 23.00 13.27 5.34
CA ALA A 72 22.36 12.19 4.60
C ALA A 72 20.97 12.61 4.11
N LYS A 73 20.12 13.14 5.00
CA LYS A 73 18.80 13.67 4.64
C LYS A 73 18.88 14.73 3.55
N ALA A 74 19.74 15.74 3.72
CA ALA A 74 19.91 16.81 2.74
C ALA A 74 20.33 16.26 1.37
N TRP A 75 21.15 15.21 1.33
CA TRP A 75 21.49 14.54 0.08
C TRP A 75 20.32 13.75 -0.50
N LEU A 76 19.53 13.04 0.33
CA LEU A 76 18.34 12.32 -0.14
C LEU A 76 17.31 13.26 -0.77
N ASP A 77 17.14 14.45 -0.20
CA ASP A 77 16.18 15.45 -0.69
C ASP A 77 16.72 16.24 -1.90
N SER A 78 18.01 16.10 -2.23
CA SER A 78 18.62 16.75 -3.38
C SER A 78 18.24 16.09 -4.70
N LYS A 79 18.23 16.84 -5.80
CA LYS A 79 17.95 16.31 -7.15
C LYS A 79 18.89 15.17 -7.54
N GLN A 80 20.16 15.27 -7.15
CA GLN A 80 21.20 14.26 -7.44
C GLN A 80 20.94 12.97 -6.66
N GLY A 81 20.60 13.08 -5.38
CA GLY A 81 20.29 11.92 -4.54
C GLY A 81 18.99 11.22 -4.95
N GLN A 82 17.96 11.98 -5.32
CA GLN A 82 16.73 11.42 -5.88
C GLN A 82 17.00 10.65 -7.17
N ALA A 83 17.69 11.25 -8.16
CA ALA A 83 18.01 10.58 -9.42
C ALA A 83 18.82 9.29 -9.23
N ALA A 84 19.89 9.33 -8.44
CA ALA A 84 20.73 8.17 -8.19
C ALA A 84 19.96 7.00 -7.54
N LYS A 85 18.97 7.31 -6.70
CA LYS A 85 18.12 6.30 -6.07
C LYS A 85 17.04 5.77 -6.99
N THR A 86 16.41 6.63 -7.78
CA THR A 86 15.44 6.20 -8.79
C THR A 86 16.10 5.23 -9.76
N ASP A 87 17.31 5.54 -10.24
CA ASP A 87 18.07 4.66 -11.13
C ASP A 87 18.41 3.32 -10.45
N ALA A 88 18.91 3.38 -9.22
CA ALA A 88 19.23 2.18 -8.46
C ALA A 88 17.98 1.31 -8.18
N PHE A 89 16.85 1.92 -7.81
CA PHE A 89 15.60 1.22 -7.51
C PHE A 89 15.03 0.57 -8.77
N ASN A 90 14.89 1.34 -9.84
CA ASN A 90 14.31 0.89 -11.11
C ASN A 90 15.20 -0.17 -11.80
N SER A 91 16.50 -0.24 -11.46
CA SER A 91 17.37 -1.30 -11.98
C SER A 91 17.07 -2.70 -11.43
N THR A 92 16.33 -2.79 -10.31
CA THR A 92 16.11 -4.07 -9.61
C THR A 92 14.95 -4.90 -10.18
N SER A 93 13.99 -4.24 -10.84
CA SER A 93 12.76 -4.87 -11.31
C SER A 93 12.19 -4.09 -12.48
N ARG A 94 11.59 -4.82 -13.43
CA ARG A 94 10.93 -4.22 -14.59
C ARG A 94 9.55 -3.64 -14.29
N PHE A 95 8.97 -4.00 -13.15
CA PHE A 95 7.62 -3.59 -12.76
C PHE A 95 7.62 -2.44 -11.76
N ASP A 96 8.73 -2.24 -11.05
CA ASP A 96 8.84 -1.24 -10.02
C ASP A 96 9.38 0.05 -10.62
N SER A 97 8.67 1.14 -10.39
CA SER A 97 9.09 2.49 -10.77
C SER A 97 8.95 3.38 -9.54
N LEU A 98 10.04 3.99 -9.09
CA LEU A 98 10.01 4.91 -7.95
C LEU A 98 9.32 6.21 -8.35
N GLU A 99 8.15 6.49 -7.77
CA GLU A 99 7.38 7.72 -8.06
C GLU A 99 7.86 8.90 -7.22
N ALA A 100 8.00 8.70 -5.92
CA ALA A 100 8.41 9.70 -4.96
C ALA A 100 9.19 9.03 -3.83
N MET A 101 10.04 9.79 -3.16
CA MET A 101 10.70 9.31 -1.96
C MET A 101 10.80 10.46 -0.96
N ASP A 102 10.23 10.23 0.21
CA ASP A 102 10.27 11.16 1.33
C ASP A 102 11.23 10.66 2.40
N SER A 103 11.86 11.60 3.11
CA SER A 103 12.78 11.26 4.20
C SER A 103 12.52 12.11 5.43
N VAL A 104 12.48 11.48 6.60
CA VAL A 104 12.20 12.12 7.88
C VAL A 104 13.26 11.73 8.90
N LEU A 105 13.91 12.72 9.50
CA LEU A 105 14.77 12.51 10.66
C LEU A 105 13.92 12.43 11.91
N ALA A 106 14.17 11.43 12.76
CA ALA A 106 13.52 11.33 14.06
C ALA A 106 14.54 10.98 15.16
N GLY A 107 14.50 11.75 16.24
CA GLY A 107 15.47 11.64 17.33
C GLY A 107 16.85 12.16 16.94
N THR A 108 17.90 11.61 17.56
CA THR A 108 19.26 12.14 17.40
C THR A 108 19.94 11.65 16.12
N ASN A 109 19.75 10.39 15.74
CA ASN A 109 20.57 9.76 14.70
C ASN A 109 19.80 8.88 13.69
N ASN A 110 18.47 8.81 13.76
CA ASN A 110 17.69 7.88 12.93
C ASN A 110 17.02 8.62 11.76
N LEU A 111 17.17 8.06 10.56
CA LEU A 111 16.56 8.54 9.33
C LEU A 111 15.58 7.50 8.80
N TYR A 112 14.31 7.88 8.70
CA TYR A 112 13.26 7.09 8.08
C TYR A 112 13.12 7.53 6.63
N ILE A 113 13.14 6.58 5.71
CA ILE A 113 13.06 6.85 4.28
C ILE A 113 11.86 6.09 3.76
N GLN A 114 10.89 6.78 3.19
CA GLN A 114 9.73 6.18 2.55
C GLN A 114 9.95 6.25 1.04
N PHE A 115 10.18 5.08 0.44
CA PHE A 115 10.12 4.88 -1.01
C PHE A 115 8.67 4.65 -1.44
#